data_AF-A0A0F9L3C4-F1
#
_entry.id   AF-A0A0F9L3C4-F1
#
_cell.length_a   1.000
_cell.length_b   1.000
_cell.length_c   1.000
_cell.angle_alpha   90.00
_cell.angle_beta   90.00
_cell.angle_gamma   90.00
#
_symmetry.space_group_name_H-M   'P 1'
#
loop_
_entity.id
_entity.type
_entity.pdbx_description
1 polymer ?
#
loop_
_entity_poly.entity_id
_entity_poly.type
_entity_poly.pdbx_seq_one_letter_code
_entity_poly.pdbx_strand_id
1 'polypeptide(L)'
;MSFEGYTQYLCSNGHASTKDAYDDYFNEYDFKCPCCDGKEAWSNTVCTTNGSFEYDDQDNEIRIDGYVDLEVLTPAPSCVCKECGNTHMTGPVIYKIPENRDVSAT
;
A
#
# COMPACT_ATOMS: atom_id res chain seq x y z
N MET A 1 -18.43 8.71 16.79
CA MET A 1 -17.28 9.08 15.94
C MET A 1 -17.12 7.97 14.92
N SER A 2 -17.09 8.29 13.63
CA SER A 2 -16.81 7.34 12.55
C SER A 2 -15.30 7.17 12.40
N PHE A 3 -14.84 5.96 12.08
CA PHE A 3 -13.47 5.71 11.66
C PHE A 3 -13.38 5.99 10.15
N GLU A 4 -12.37 6.74 9.75
CA GLU A 4 -11.96 6.96 8.37
C GLU A 4 -10.51 6.50 8.24
N GLY A 5 -10.25 5.67 7.24
CA GLY A 5 -8.97 5.02 7.04
C GLY A 5 -9.01 3.97 5.94
N TYR A 6 -7.86 3.38 5.66
CA TYR A 6 -7.72 2.27 4.71
C TYR A 6 -6.57 1.37 5.15
N THR A 7 -6.56 0.14 4.68
CA THR A 7 -5.46 -0.80 4.94
C THR A 7 -4.59 -0.91 3.70
N GLN A 8 -3.28 -0.68 3.85
CA GLN A 8 -2.27 -1.03 2.86
C GLN A 8 -1.98 -2.52 2.98
N TYR A 9 -1.96 -3.23 1.86
CA TYR A 9 -1.70 -4.66 1.78
C TYR A 9 -0.54 -4.95 0.84
N LEU A 10 0.26 -5.95 1.20
CA LEU A 10 1.23 -6.61 0.34
C LEU A 10 0.98 -8.11 0.34
N CYS A 11 0.87 -8.68 -0.85
CA CYS A 11 0.82 -10.13 -0.98
C CYS A 11 2.20 -10.77 -0.87
N SER A 12 2.26 -12.10 -0.77
CA SER A 12 3.51 -12.89 -0.73
C SER A 12 4.44 -12.68 -1.95
N ASN A 13 3.90 -12.17 -3.06
CA ASN A 13 4.67 -11.83 -4.26
C ASN A 13 5.05 -10.34 -4.32
N GLY A 14 4.77 -9.56 -3.27
CA GLY A 14 5.12 -8.13 -3.20
C GLY A 14 4.22 -7.19 -4.00
N HIS A 15 3.03 -7.64 -4.45
CA HIS A 15 2.06 -6.74 -5.08
C HIS A 15 1.33 -5.91 -4.02
N ALA A 16 1.38 -4.58 -4.18
CA ALA A 16 0.68 -3.65 -3.31
C ALA A 16 -0.79 -3.50 -3.72
N SER A 17 -1.66 -3.35 -2.73
CA SER A 17 -3.06 -2.98 -2.91
C SER A 17 -3.57 -2.26 -1.66
N THR A 18 -4.63 -1.50 -1.79
CA THR A 18 -5.31 -0.87 -0.66
C THR A 18 -6.76 -1.31 -0.61
N LYS A 19 -7.33 -1.37 0.60
CA LYS A 19 -8.78 -1.51 0.80
C LYS A 19 -9.25 -0.48 1.78
N ASP A 20 -10.44 0.06 1.55
CA ASP A 20 -11.08 0.96 2.51
C ASP A 20 -11.37 0.24 3.83
N ALA A 21 -11.33 0.99 4.94
CA ALA A 21 -11.60 0.46 6.27
C ALA A 21 -12.97 -0.25 6.40
N TYR A 22 -13.97 0.18 5.64
CA TYR A 22 -15.29 -0.45 5.63
C TYR A 22 -15.33 -1.70 4.75
N ASP A 23 -14.48 -1.80 3.73
CA ASP A 23 -14.43 -2.97 2.84
C ASP A 23 -13.86 -4.21 3.53
N ASP A 24 -12.95 -4.03 4.49
CA ASP A 24 -12.44 -5.12 5.33
C ASP A 24 -13.46 -5.59 6.37
N TYR A 25 -14.30 -4.70 6.89
CA TYR A 25 -15.24 -5.01 7.96
C TYR A 25 -16.34 -6.01 7.54
N PHE A 26 -16.67 -6.05 6.25
CA PHE A 26 -17.72 -6.94 5.71
C PHE A 26 -17.20 -8.21 5.03
N ASN A 27 -15.90 -8.34 4.78
CA ASN A 27 -15.29 -9.52 4.17
C ASN A 27 -14.46 -10.28 5.20
N GLU A 28 -15.13 -11.15 5.94
CA GLU A 28 -14.59 -11.92 7.07
C GLU A 28 -13.49 -12.94 6.69
N TYR A 29 -13.07 -13.06 5.43
CA TYR A 29 -12.15 -14.14 5.02
C TYR A 29 -11.15 -13.71 3.93
N ASP A 30 -9.87 -13.79 4.33
CA ASP A 30 -8.65 -13.82 3.52
C ASP A 30 -8.50 -12.72 2.45
N PHE A 31 -7.64 -11.75 2.72
CA PHE A 31 -7.11 -10.87 1.67
C PHE A 31 -6.55 -11.71 0.50
N LYS A 32 -7.03 -11.38 -0.70
CA LYS A 32 -6.58 -11.95 -1.97
C LYS A 32 -6.03 -10.84 -2.84
N CYS A 33 -4.79 -11.02 -3.28
CA CYS A 33 -4.16 -10.09 -4.18
C CYS A 33 -4.93 -9.96 -5.50
N PRO A 34 -5.34 -8.76 -5.93
CA PRO A 34 -6.03 -8.58 -7.21
C PRO A 34 -5.15 -8.89 -8.42
N CYS A 35 -3.82 -8.88 -8.26
CA CYS A 35 -2.88 -9.16 -9.34
C CYS A 35 -2.59 -10.66 -9.53
N CYS A 36 -2.57 -11.45 -8.45
CA CYS A 36 -2.06 -12.83 -8.51
C CYS A 36 -2.76 -13.84 -7.57
N ASP A 37 -3.85 -13.45 -6.90
CA ASP A 37 -4.57 -14.26 -5.90
C ASP A 37 -3.69 -14.75 -4.72
N GLY A 38 -2.52 -14.13 -4.55
CA GLY A 38 -1.59 -14.42 -3.46
C GLY A 38 -2.14 -13.98 -2.11
N LYS A 39 -1.77 -14.70 -1.06
CA LYS A 39 -2.13 -14.40 0.33
C LYS A 39 -1.42 -13.15 0.83
N GLU A 40 -1.98 -12.55 1.87
CA GLU A 40 -1.34 -11.46 2.61
C GLU A 40 -0.01 -11.90 3.21
N ALA A 41 1.03 -11.13 2.93
CA ALA A 41 2.31 -11.23 3.64
C ALA A 41 2.46 -10.11 4.69
N TRP A 42 1.94 -8.93 4.37
CA TRP A 42 2.03 -7.75 5.23
C TRP A 42 0.80 -6.85 5.03
N SER A 43 0.37 -6.21 6.09
CA SER A 43 -0.68 -5.19 6.09
C SER A 43 -0.36 -4.06 7.07
N ASN A 44 -0.93 -2.88 6.82
CA ASN A 44 -0.81 -1.71 7.68
C ASN A 44 -2.07 -0.86 7.61
N THR A 45 -2.68 -0.57 8.76
CA THR A 45 -3.89 0.25 8.83
C THR A 45 -3.52 1.73 8.92
N VAL A 46 -3.94 2.51 7.93
CA VAL A 46 -3.78 3.96 7.85
C VAL A 46 -5.02 4.61 8.45
N CYS A 47 -4.85 5.33 9.56
CA CYS A 47 -5.94 6.03 10.25
C CYS A 47 -5.94 7.50 9.84
N THR A 48 -6.92 7.90 9.05
CA THR A 48 -7.04 9.27 8.54
C THR A 48 -8.05 10.11 9.32
N THR A 49 -8.69 9.52 10.34
CA THR A 49 -9.85 10.08 11.08
C THR A 49 -9.61 11.46 11.67
N ASN A 50 -8.47 11.68 12.33
CA ASN A 50 -8.12 12.97 12.94
C ASN A 50 -6.86 13.61 12.33
N GLY A 51 -6.26 12.95 11.33
CA GLY A 51 -4.91 13.23 10.87
C GLY A 51 -3.84 12.81 11.90
N SER A 52 -2.72 12.30 11.43
CA SER A 52 -1.47 12.22 12.21
C SER A 52 -0.43 13.09 11.53
N PHE A 53 0.32 13.87 12.31
CA PHE A 53 1.27 14.85 11.78
C PHE A 53 2.65 14.70 12.42
N GLU A 54 3.70 14.93 11.64
CA GLU A 54 5.09 15.07 12.07
C GLU A 54 5.66 16.39 11.55
N TYR A 55 6.73 16.88 12.16
CA TYR A 55 7.46 18.07 11.68
C TYR A 55 8.69 17.65 10.90
N ASP A 56 8.90 18.25 9.73
CA ASP A 56 10.12 18.04 8.95
C ASP A 56 11.33 18.81 9.51
N ASP A 57 12.51 18.60 8.90
CA ASP A 57 13.75 19.30 9.26
C ASP A 57 13.68 20.84 9.08
N GLN A 58 12.59 21.35 8.48
CA GLN A 58 12.32 22.77 8.24
C GLN A 58 11.16 23.29 9.10
N ASP A 59 10.71 22.51 10.09
CA ASP A 59 9.60 22.81 11.01
C ASP A 59 8.24 22.96 10.30
N ASN A 60 8.06 22.35 9.13
CA ASN A 60 6.77 22.25 8.47
C ASN A 60 5.99 21.04 8.97
N GLU A 61 4.70 21.22 9.23
CA GLU A 61 3.78 20.15 9.60
C GLU A 61 3.43 19.29 8.38
N ILE A 62 3.78 18.00 8.41
CA ILE A 62 3.52 17.02 7.37
C ILE A 62 2.55 15.97 7.91
N ARG A 63 1.49 15.70 7.18
CA ARG A 63 0.52 14.66 7.51
C ARG A 63 1.06 13.27 7.13
N ILE A 64 1.21 12.39 8.11
CA ILE A 64 1.78 11.04 7.95
C ILE A 64 0.74 9.91 8.07
N ASP A 65 -0.35 10.10 8.82
CA ASP A 65 -1.48 9.14 9.00
C ASP A 65 -1.15 7.65 9.27
N GLY A 66 0.11 7.33 9.59
CA GLY A 66 0.61 5.96 9.66
C GLY A 66 0.83 5.30 8.30
N TYR A 67 0.86 6.05 7.19
CA TYR A 67 1.20 5.53 5.87
C TYR A 67 2.65 5.08 5.80
N VAL A 68 2.88 3.88 5.27
CA VAL A 68 4.23 3.34 5.06
C VAL A 68 4.60 3.40 3.59
N ASP A 69 5.68 4.12 3.28
CA ASP A 69 6.32 4.12 1.97
C ASP A 69 7.03 2.78 1.71
N LEU A 70 6.58 2.06 0.68
CA LEU A 70 7.09 0.73 0.35
C LEU A 70 8.33 0.81 -0.54
N GLU A 71 9.39 0.09 -0.15
CA GLU A 71 10.63 -0.02 -0.94
C GLU A 71 10.39 -0.87 -2.21
N VAL A 72 10.71 -0.33 -3.39
CA VAL A 72 10.58 -1.05 -4.67
C VAL A 72 11.66 -2.13 -4.78
N LEU A 73 11.24 -3.39 -4.94
CA LEU A 73 12.13 -4.52 -5.17
C LEU A 73 12.36 -4.75 -6.68
N THR A 74 11.29 -4.73 -7.47
CA THR A 74 11.37 -4.87 -8.93
C THR A 74 10.47 -3.82 -9.58
N PRO A 75 11.02 -2.93 -10.42
CA PRO A 75 10.22 -1.92 -11.10
C PRO A 75 9.22 -2.59 -12.04
N ALA A 76 8.10 -1.92 -12.30
CA ALA A 76 7.12 -2.40 -13.26
C ALA A 76 7.81 -2.65 -14.62
N PRO A 77 7.64 -3.84 -15.22
CA PRO A 77 8.14 -4.07 -16.56
C PRO A 77 7.45 -3.09 -17.51
N SER A 78 8.22 -2.55 -18.44
CA SER A 78 7.72 -1.61 -19.42
C SER A 78 8.16 -1.98 -20.83
N CYS A 79 7.36 -1.63 -21.82
CA CYS A 79 7.69 -1.79 -23.23
C CYS A 79 7.46 -0.48 -23.97
N VAL A 80 8.33 -0.18 -24.95
CA VAL A 80 8.08 0.92 -25.88
C VAL A 80 7.17 0.38 -26.98
N CYS A 81 5.94 0.90 -27.02
CA CYS A 81 5.01 0.53 -28.06
C CYS A 81 5.48 1.07 -29.41
N LYS A 82 5.68 0.19 -30.38
CA LYS A 82 6.14 0.56 -31.72
C LYS A 82 5.09 1.35 -32.52
N GLU A 83 3.82 1.26 -32.14
CA GLU A 83 2.72 1.95 -32.84
C GLU A 83 2.46 3.36 -32.30
N CYS A 84 2.47 3.56 -30.98
CA CYS A 84 2.21 4.87 -30.38
C CYS A 84 3.47 5.60 -29.91
N GLY A 85 4.64 4.95 -29.92
CA GLY A 85 5.91 5.53 -29.45
C GLY A 85 6.02 5.71 -27.93
N ASN A 86 4.96 5.39 -27.17
CA ASN A 86 4.92 5.59 -25.73
C ASN A 86 5.40 4.35 -24.96
N THR A 87 5.93 4.58 -23.77
CA THR A 87 6.29 3.52 -22.82
C THR A 87 5.02 3.04 -22.09
N HIS A 88 4.67 1.77 -22.28
CA HIS A 88 3.55 1.13 -21.60
C HIS A 88 4.07 0.30 -20.44
N MET A 89 3.37 0.34 -19.31
CA MET A 89 3.59 -0.61 -18.22
C MET A 89 2.92 -1.94 -18.59
N THR A 90 3.68 -3.02 -18.60
CA THR A 90 3.22 -4.36 -19.00
C THR A 90 2.97 -5.28 -17.82
N GLY A 91 3.23 -4.82 -16.60
CA GLY A 91 3.04 -5.60 -15.39
C GLY A 91 3.11 -4.75 -14.13
N PRO A 92 2.87 -5.37 -12.96
CA PRO A 92 2.87 -4.67 -11.69
C PRO A 92 4.30 -4.38 -11.19
N VAL A 93 4.42 -3.35 -10.34
CA VAL A 93 5.62 -3.13 -9.50
C VAL A 93 5.62 -4.18 -8.40
N ILE A 94 6.80 -4.70 -8.06
CA ILE A 94 7.00 -5.59 -6.92
C ILE A 94 7.73 -4.83 -5.82
N TYR A 95 7.15 -4.83 -4.62
CA TYR A 95 7.73 -4.19 -3.44
C TYR A 95 8.39 -5.22 -2.53
N LYS A 96 9.37 -4.75 -1.76
CA LYS A 96 9.97 -5.53 -0.69
C LYS A 96 8.96 -5.65 0.45
N ILE A 97 8.77 -6.87 0.94
CA ILE A 97 7.91 -7.12 2.10
C ILE A 97 8.64 -6.61 3.35
N PRO A 98 8.08 -5.66 4.11
CA PRO A 98 8.70 -5.18 5.34
C PRO A 98 8.86 -6.31 6.38
N GLU A 99 9.97 -6.32 7.12
CA GLU A 99 10.24 -7.34 8.15
C GLU A 99 9.40 -7.14 9.42
N ASN A 100 8.95 -5.92 9.70
CA ASN A 100 8.09 -5.60 10.83
C ASN A 100 6.62 -5.71 10.43
N ARG A 101 5.95 -6.73 10.98
CA ARG A 101 4.54 -7.05 10.73
C ARG A 101 3.56 -6.20 11.55
N ASP A 102 4.05 -5.47 12.55
CA ASP A 102 3.25 -4.68 13.47
C ASP A 102 3.75 -3.24 13.49
N VAL A 103 3.11 -2.38 12.70
CA VAL A 103 3.01 -0.95 13.00
C VAL A 103 1.59 -0.69 13.51
N SER A 104 1.20 -1.42 14.56
CA SER A 104 0.08 -0.99 15.39
C SER A 104 0.52 0.29 16.09
N ALA A 105 -0.05 1.43 15.68
CA ALA A 105 0.09 2.68 16.41
C ALA A 105 -0.34 2.46 17.87
N THR A 106 0.65 2.34 18.77
CA THR A 106 0.47 2.49 20.23
C THR A 106 0.51 3.95 20.60
#